data_AF-M1IMH4-F1
#
_entry.id   AF-M1IMH4-F1
#
_cell.length_a   1.000
_cell.length_b   1.000
_cell.length_c   1.000
_cell.angle_alpha   90.00
_cell.angle_beta   90.00
_cell.angle_gamma   90.00
#
_symmetry.space_group_name_H-M   'P 1'
#
loop_
_entity.id
_entity.type
_entity.pdbx_description
1 polymer ?
#
loop_
_entity_poly.entity_id
_entity_poly.type
_entity_poly.pdbx_seq_one_letter_code
_entity_poly.pdbx_strand_id
1 'polypeptide(L)'
;MNPAFRTLTQRILENIEDQLVNNEEAHDGELWDLMVDELGLDADQADAAVALRPLYRGLLYLAGQSPLYQSDSTPFDPLAGKPKADETLSFDQILAVYRTLLLCRPGQRLKLGPHWAAGLNALGDLYCTQLDPHDESALFEVFHFDPEAFVNGHWQCETVEQTRSAVATPVFIR
;
A
#
# COMPACT_ATOMS: atom_id res chain seq x y z
N MET A 1 3.32 -12.20 -17.71
CA MET A 1 4.09 -12.86 -16.64
C MET A 1 5.57 -12.86 -16.94
N ASN A 2 6.33 -12.27 -16.00
CA ASN A 2 7.79 -12.27 -16.01
C ASN A 2 8.30 -13.71 -16.15
N PRO A 3 9.17 -14.01 -17.14
CA PRO A 3 9.68 -15.36 -17.39
C PRO A 3 10.25 -16.06 -16.15
N ALA A 4 10.92 -15.33 -15.26
CA ALA A 4 11.55 -15.88 -14.06
C ALA A 4 10.53 -16.52 -13.11
N PHE A 5 9.32 -15.96 -13.03
CA PHE A 5 8.33 -16.34 -12.03
C PHE A 5 7.21 -17.22 -12.57
N ARG A 6 7.24 -17.60 -13.86
CA ARG A 6 6.12 -18.33 -14.49
C ARG A 6 5.85 -19.70 -13.89
N THR A 7 6.85 -20.29 -13.26
CA THR A 7 6.79 -21.62 -12.64
C THR A 7 6.39 -21.57 -11.18
N LEU A 8 6.29 -20.38 -10.58
CA LEU A 8 5.96 -20.20 -9.16
C LEU A 8 4.45 -20.28 -8.94
N THR A 9 4.07 -20.75 -7.76
CA THR A 9 2.66 -20.77 -7.34
C THR A 9 2.20 -19.39 -6.92
N GLN A 10 0.89 -19.11 -7.03
CA GLN A 10 0.29 -17.84 -6.60
C GLN A 10 0.68 -17.45 -5.16
N ARG A 11 0.67 -18.41 -4.23
CA ARG A 11 1.06 -18.18 -2.83
C ARG A 11 2.51 -17.72 -2.69
N ILE A 12 3.42 -18.26 -3.50
CA ILE A 12 4.82 -17.83 -3.50
C ILE A 12 4.93 -16.42 -4.06
N LEU A 13 4.19 -16.10 -5.12
CA LEU A 13 4.17 -14.76 -5.71
C LEU A 13 3.69 -13.71 -4.71
N GLU A 14 2.60 -14.00 -3.98
CA GLU A 14 2.07 -13.14 -2.93
C GLU A 14 3.10 -12.91 -1.82
N ASN A 15 3.77 -13.97 -1.36
CA ASN A 15 4.86 -13.82 -0.37
C ASN A 15 6.03 -12.97 -0.89
N ILE A 16 6.44 -13.14 -2.17
CA ILE A 16 7.50 -12.30 -2.74
C ILE A 16 7.06 -10.84 -2.76
N GLU A 17 5.83 -10.55 -3.19
CA GLU A 17 5.28 -9.20 -3.23
C GLU A 17 5.24 -8.56 -1.85
N ASP A 18 4.80 -9.28 -0.82
CA ASP A 18 4.81 -8.81 0.57
C ASP A 18 6.23 -8.44 1.04
N GLN A 19 7.23 -9.29 0.74
CA GLN A 19 8.62 -9.04 1.12
C GLN A 19 9.26 -7.87 0.36
N LEU A 20 8.85 -7.63 -0.90
CA LEU A 20 9.34 -6.51 -1.69
C LEU A 20 8.72 -5.17 -1.30
N VAL A 21 7.47 -5.18 -0.79
CA VAL A 21 6.78 -4.01 -0.26
C VAL A 21 7.22 -3.70 1.18
N ASN A 22 7.66 -4.71 1.92
CA ASN A 22 8.17 -4.52 3.28
C ASN A 22 9.33 -3.50 3.30
N ASN A 23 9.14 -2.41 4.05
CA ASN A 23 10.09 -1.32 4.23
C ASN A 23 11.03 -1.51 5.42
N GLU A 24 10.99 -2.66 6.09
CA GLU A 24 11.98 -3.02 7.11
C GLU A 24 13.40 -3.01 6.53
N GLU A 25 14.39 -2.67 7.36
CA GLU A 25 15.81 -2.45 7.01
C GLU A 25 16.55 -3.71 6.51
N ALA A 26 15.86 -4.77 6.09
CA ALA A 26 16.49 -5.94 5.50
C ALA A 26 17.35 -5.51 4.30
N HIS A 27 18.62 -5.88 4.29
CA HIS A 27 19.52 -5.60 3.17
C HIS A 27 19.19 -6.55 2.01
N ASP A 28 19.58 -6.20 0.78
CA ASP A 28 19.26 -7.02 -0.41
C ASP A 28 19.74 -8.46 -0.28
N GLY A 29 20.86 -8.70 0.42
CA GLY A 29 21.35 -10.05 0.72
C GLY A 29 20.45 -10.84 1.68
N GLU A 30 19.96 -10.20 2.75
CA GLU A 30 19.03 -10.85 3.69
C GLU A 30 17.69 -11.18 3.01
N LEU A 31 17.22 -10.28 2.14
CA LEU A 31 16.05 -10.53 1.31
C LEU A 31 16.31 -11.70 0.34
N TRP A 32 17.47 -11.76 -0.30
CA TRP A 32 17.84 -12.85 -1.19
C TRP A 32 17.87 -14.20 -0.47
N ASP A 33 18.49 -14.26 0.71
CA ASP A 33 18.56 -15.48 1.53
C ASP A 33 17.16 -15.96 1.90
N LEU A 34 16.24 -15.05 2.29
CA LEU A 34 14.84 -15.38 2.56
C LEU A 34 14.13 -15.98 1.34
N MET A 35 14.36 -15.41 0.14
CA MET A 35 13.75 -15.91 -1.10
C MET A 35 14.18 -17.35 -1.40
N VAL A 36 15.45 -17.68 -1.18
CA VAL A 36 15.98 -19.02 -1.44
C VAL A 36 15.59 -19.99 -0.31
N ASP A 37 15.89 -19.63 0.93
CA ASP A 37 15.81 -20.54 2.08
C ASP A 37 14.36 -20.76 2.55
N GLU A 38 13.54 -19.70 2.55
CA GLU A 38 12.16 -19.79 3.06
C GLU A 38 11.14 -20.01 1.94
N LEU A 39 11.32 -19.33 0.80
CA LEU A 39 10.36 -19.40 -0.31
C LEU A 39 10.73 -20.45 -1.36
N GLY A 40 11.93 -21.02 -1.30
CA GLY A 40 12.39 -22.11 -2.17
C GLY A 40 12.63 -21.67 -3.62
N LEU A 41 12.98 -20.40 -3.84
CA LEU A 41 13.37 -19.90 -5.16
C LEU A 41 14.74 -20.43 -5.54
N ASP A 42 14.96 -20.61 -6.84
CA ASP A 42 16.32 -20.76 -7.36
C ASP A 42 17.06 -19.40 -7.36
N ALA A 43 18.38 -19.45 -7.57
CA ALA A 43 19.22 -18.25 -7.53
C ALA A 43 18.80 -17.20 -8.57
N ASP A 44 18.44 -17.63 -9.80
CA ASP A 44 18.03 -16.72 -10.87
C ASP A 44 16.69 -16.04 -10.54
N GLN A 45 15.77 -16.76 -9.89
CA GLN A 45 14.50 -16.23 -9.39
C GLN A 45 14.71 -15.25 -8.24
N ALA A 46 15.59 -15.57 -7.28
CA ALA A 46 15.90 -14.70 -6.16
C ALA A 46 16.58 -13.40 -6.63
N ASP A 47 17.54 -13.49 -7.54
CA ASP A 47 18.18 -12.32 -8.18
C ASP A 47 17.14 -11.45 -8.90
N ALA A 48 16.24 -12.07 -9.66
CA ALA A 48 15.17 -11.36 -10.36
C ALA A 48 14.20 -10.68 -9.38
N ALA A 49 13.88 -11.30 -8.25
CA ALA A 49 12.99 -10.72 -7.24
C ALA A 49 13.63 -9.49 -6.58
N VAL A 50 14.88 -9.63 -6.10
CA VAL A 50 15.63 -8.52 -5.48
C VAL A 50 15.80 -7.35 -6.44
N ALA A 51 16.04 -7.62 -7.74
CA ALA A 51 16.15 -6.58 -8.76
C ALA A 51 14.86 -5.74 -8.93
N LEU A 52 13.69 -6.25 -8.55
CA LEU A 52 12.43 -5.50 -8.58
C LEU A 52 12.25 -4.59 -7.36
N ARG A 53 12.99 -4.78 -6.28
CA ARG A 53 12.83 -4.05 -5.01
C ARG A 53 12.82 -2.52 -5.15
N PRO A 54 13.67 -1.87 -5.96
CA PRO A 54 13.61 -0.43 -6.15
C PRO A 54 12.27 0.05 -6.72
N LEU A 55 11.63 -0.76 -7.57
CA LEU A 55 10.31 -0.46 -8.12
C LEU A 55 9.24 -0.54 -7.03
N TYR A 56 9.23 -1.60 -6.23
CA TYR A 56 8.23 -1.78 -5.16
C TYR A 56 8.36 -0.74 -4.03
N ARG A 57 9.58 -0.24 -3.77
CA ARG A 57 9.80 0.83 -2.79
C ARG A 57 9.34 2.22 -3.28
N GLY A 58 9.40 2.47 -4.58
CA GLY A 58 9.14 3.79 -5.16
C GLY A 58 7.81 3.93 -5.89
N LEU A 59 7.17 2.82 -6.24
CA LEU A 59 5.99 2.77 -7.09
C LEU A 59 4.91 1.91 -6.44
N LEU A 60 3.66 2.36 -6.58
CA LEU A 60 2.51 1.58 -6.16
C LEU A 60 2.07 0.71 -7.31
N TYR A 61 1.88 -0.58 -7.06
CA TYR A 61 1.24 -1.49 -8.00
C TYR A 61 -0.04 -2.02 -7.35
N LEU A 62 -1.08 -2.23 -8.14
CA LEU A 62 -2.26 -2.97 -7.67
C LEU A 62 -1.88 -4.45 -7.55
N ALA A 63 -2.52 -5.16 -6.61
CA ALA A 63 -2.31 -6.59 -6.41
C ALA A 63 -2.46 -7.33 -7.74
N GLY A 64 -1.52 -8.23 -8.08
CA GLY A 64 -1.57 -8.97 -9.34
C GLY A 64 -1.21 -8.16 -10.60
N GLN A 65 -1.01 -6.85 -10.51
CA GLN A 65 -0.68 -5.96 -11.64
C GLN A 65 0.78 -5.48 -11.65
N SER A 66 1.59 -6.00 -10.74
CA SER A 66 2.98 -5.61 -10.57
C SER A 66 3.94 -6.31 -11.57
N PRO A 67 5.21 -5.86 -11.65
CA PRO A 67 6.22 -6.47 -12.54
C PRO A 67 6.44 -7.98 -12.29
N LEU A 68 6.02 -8.50 -11.13
CA LEU A 68 6.05 -9.92 -10.81
C LEU A 68 5.10 -10.73 -11.71
N TYR A 69 3.88 -10.23 -11.92
CA TYR A 69 2.81 -10.91 -12.67
C TYR A 69 2.79 -10.55 -14.16
N GLN A 70 3.33 -9.41 -14.56
CA GLN A 70 3.29 -8.94 -15.95
C GLN A 70 4.49 -8.08 -16.34
N SER A 71 4.87 -8.19 -17.61
CA SER A 71 6.04 -7.49 -18.18
C SER A 71 5.75 -6.02 -18.46
N ASP A 72 4.50 -5.69 -18.76
CA ASP A 72 4.03 -4.35 -19.11
C ASP A 72 3.23 -3.75 -17.94
N SER A 73 3.73 -3.89 -16.71
CA SER A 73 3.08 -3.34 -15.53
C SER A 73 3.08 -1.81 -15.57
N THR A 74 1.95 -1.22 -15.21
CA THR A 74 1.83 0.24 -15.06
C THR A 74 1.66 0.55 -13.58
N PRO A 75 2.52 1.40 -12.99
CA PRO A 75 2.32 1.88 -11.63
C PRO A 75 0.95 2.54 -11.47
N PHE A 76 0.29 2.28 -10.35
CA PHE A 76 -0.86 3.02 -9.91
C PHE A 76 -0.43 4.44 -9.52
N ASP A 77 -1.01 5.43 -10.18
CA ASP A 77 -0.87 6.83 -9.79
C ASP A 77 -2.13 7.26 -9.02
N PRO A 78 -2.03 7.48 -7.69
CA PRO A 78 -3.13 7.95 -6.87
C PRO A 78 -3.69 9.31 -7.32
N LEU A 79 -2.89 10.14 -8.00
CA LEU A 79 -3.27 11.48 -8.45
C LEU A 79 -3.97 11.47 -9.80
N ALA A 80 -3.67 10.51 -10.68
CA ALA A 80 -4.34 10.35 -11.97
C ALA A 80 -5.77 9.77 -11.83
N GLY A 81 -6.06 9.13 -10.71
CA GLY A 81 -7.40 8.70 -10.31
C GLY A 81 -7.89 7.44 -11.02
N LYS A 82 -8.47 6.56 -10.19
CA LYS A 82 -9.09 5.25 -10.47
C LYS A 82 -8.11 4.08 -10.55
N PRO A 83 -8.03 3.26 -9.49
CA PRO A 83 -7.53 1.89 -9.62
C PRO A 83 -8.28 1.21 -10.77
N LYS A 84 -7.55 0.55 -11.68
CA LYS A 84 -8.18 -0.39 -12.61
C LYS A 84 -8.39 -1.69 -11.84
N ALA A 85 -9.65 -2.12 -11.79
CA ALA A 85 -10.16 -3.40 -11.26
C ALA A 85 -10.70 -3.37 -9.82
N ASP A 86 -11.62 -4.32 -9.58
CA ASP A 86 -12.25 -4.67 -8.30
C ASP A 86 -11.27 -5.25 -7.25
N GLU A 87 -9.97 -5.00 -7.41
CA GLU A 87 -8.92 -5.54 -6.56
C GLU A 87 -8.72 -4.68 -5.31
N THR A 88 -8.43 -5.36 -4.21
CA THR A 88 -8.35 -4.76 -2.89
C THR A 88 -6.89 -4.39 -2.58
N LEU A 89 -6.66 -3.17 -2.10
CA LEU A 89 -5.33 -2.70 -1.72
C LEU A 89 -4.86 -3.37 -0.43
N SER A 90 -3.58 -3.71 -0.35
CA SER A 90 -2.93 -4.13 0.89
C SER A 90 -2.82 -2.96 1.89
N PHE A 91 -2.45 -3.26 3.13
CA PHE A 91 -2.26 -2.25 4.18
C PHE A 91 -1.21 -1.21 3.77
N ASP A 92 -0.03 -1.65 3.35
CA ASP A 92 1.03 -0.72 2.95
C ASP A 92 0.66 0.08 1.69
N GLN A 93 -0.03 -0.55 0.74
CA GLN A 93 -0.50 0.12 -0.47
C GLN A 93 -1.50 1.24 -0.11
N ILE A 94 -2.47 0.97 0.77
CA ILE A 94 -3.46 1.98 1.12
C ILE A 94 -2.85 3.16 1.87
N LEU A 95 -1.89 2.90 2.77
CA LEU A 95 -1.17 3.95 3.47
C LEU A 95 -0.32 4.77 2.49
N ALA A 96 0.40 4.13 1.58
CA ALA A 96 1.19 4.85 0.58
C ALA A 96 0.32 5.72 -0.35
N VAL A 97 -0.89 5.25 -0.69
CA VAL A 97 -1.90 6.07 -1.39
C VAL A 97 -2.29 7.28 -0.55
N TYR A 98 -2.67 7.10 0.72
CA TYR A 98 -3.04 8.20 1.61
C TYR A 98 -1.92 9.22 1.76
N ARG A 99 -0.68 8.78 1.96
CA ARG A 99 0.51 9.64 2.05
C ARG A 99 0.68 10.46 0.77
N THR A 100 0.60 9.82 -0.40
CA THR A 100 0.76 10.49 -1.70
C THR A 100 -0.31 11.57 -1.92
N LEU A 101 -1.57 11.25 -1.60
CA LEU A 101 -2.68 12.19 -1.71
C LEU A 101 -2.50 13.42 -0.80
N LEU A 102 -1.96 13.21 0.41
CA LEU A 102 -1.76 14.26 1.41
C LEU A 102 -0.48 15.08 1.21
N LEU A 103 0.59 14.50 0.66
CA LEU A 103 1.84 15.24 0.36
C LEU A 103 1.60 16.42 -0.59
N CYS A 104 0.65 16.27 -1.52
CA CYS A 104 0.28 17.34 -2.44
C CYS A 104 -0.64 18.40 -1.80
N ARG A 105 -1.04 18.24 -0.53
CA ARG A 105 -2.10 19.00 0.16
C ARG A 105 -1.73 19.30 1.62
N PRO A 106 -0.67 20.07 1.88
CA PRO A 106 -0.21 20.36 3.23
C PRO A 106 -1.30 21.05 4.07
N GLY A 107 -1.48 20.59 5.31
CA GLY A 107 -2.49 21.11 6.24
C GLY A 107 -3.92 20.67 5.94
N GLN A 108 -4.13 19.74 5.00
CA GLN A 108 -5.41 19.06 4.82
C GLN A 108 -5.37 17.67 5.42
N ARG A 109 -6.55 17.13 5.72
CA ARG A 109 -6.76 15.73 6.11
C ARG A 109 -7.65 15.04 5.07
N LEU A 110 -7.40 13.76 4.85
CA LEU A 110 -8.16 12.90 3.94
C LEU A 110 -9.25 12.21 4.73
N LYS A 111 -10.51 12.39 4.34
CA LYS A 111 -11.65 11.69 4.95
C LYS A 111 -11.62 10.22 4.52
N LEU A 112 -11.50 9.32 5.50
CA LEU A 112 -11.50 7.87 5.27
C LEU A 112 -12.92 7.30 5.29
N GLY A 113 -13.74 7.86 6.18
CA GLY A 113 -15.13 7.48 6.36
C GLY A 113 -15.93 8.57 7.09
N PRO A 114 -17.08 8.23 7.69
CA PRO A 114 -17.90 9.21 8.40
C PRO A 114 -17.25 9.76 9.67
N HIS A 115 -16.35 8.98 10.28
CA HIS A 115 -15.81 9.26 11.62
C HIS A 115 -14.29 9.30 11.69
N TRP A 116 -13.59 9.13 10.56
CA TRP A 116 -12.14 9.00 10.55
C TRP A 116 -11.53 9.80 9.41
N ALA A 117 -10.37 10.39 9.71
CA ALA A 117 -9.51 11.02 8.72
C ALA A 117 -8.05 10.62 8.90
N ALA A 118 -7.32 10.62 7.79
CA ALA A 118 -5.87 10.55 7.76
C ALA A 118 -5.27 11.95 7.62
N GLY A 119 -4.12 12.18 8.23
CA GLY A 119 -3.34 13.40 8.03
C GLY A 119 -1.85 13.10 7.98
N LEU A 120 -1.06 14.13 7.62
CA LEU A 120 0.39 14.09 7.71
C LEU A 120 0.85 15.04 8.81
N ASN A 121 1.72 14.55 9.70
CA ASN A 121 2.38 15.40 10.68
C ASN A 121 3.47 16.27 10.01
N ALA A 122 4.14 17.12 10.79
CA ALA A 122 5.19 18.01 10.27
C ALA A 122 6.44 17.27 9.72
N LEU A 123 6.61 15.99 10.07
CA LEU A 123 7.70 15.13 9.61
C LEU A 123 7.32 14.33 8.36
N GLY A 124 6.05 14.39 7.92
CA GLY A 124 5.54 13.61 6.79
C GLY A 124 5.07 12.20 7.16
N ASP A 125 4.94 11.89 8.45
CA ASP A 125 4.37 10.62 8.89
C ASP A 125 2.84 10.68 8.85
N LEU A 126 2.27 9.56 8.42
CA LEU A 126 0.83 9.35 8.42
C LEU A 126 0.33 9.14 9.84
N TYR A 127 -0.83 9.74 10.10
CA TYR A 127 -1.62 9.48 11.28
C TYR A 127 -3.10 9.35 10.93
N CYS A 128 -3.87 8.71 11.80
CA CYS A 128 -5.33 8.76 11.76
C CYS A 128 -5.89 9.47 12.99
N THR A 129 -7.06 10.08 12.84
CA THR A 129 -7.74 10.80 13.91
C THR A 129 -9.25 10.71 13.71
N GLN A 130 -9.99 10.80 14.80
CA GLN A 130 -11.44 10.84 14.75
C GLN A 130 -11.93 12.16 14.15
N LEU A 131 -13.02 12.09 13.42
CA LEU A 131 -13.75 13.24 12.91
C LEU A 131 -14.97 13.52 13.76
N ASP A 132 -15.09 14.76 14.21
CA ASP A 132 -16.35 15.26 14.74
C ASP A 132 -17.26 15.63 13.56
N PRO A 133 -18.45 15.01 13.44
CA PRO A 133 -19.41 15.36 12.41
C PRO A 133 -19.93 16.80 12.50
N HIS A 134 -19.74 17.48 13.64
CA HIS A 134 -20.16 18.85 13.88
C HIS A 134 -19.03 19.89 13.69
N ASP A 135 -17.77 19.44 13.72
CA ASP A 135 -16.60 20.27 13.44
C ASP A 135 -15.51 19.44 12.77
N GLU A 136 -15.55 19.37 11.44
CA GLU A 136 -14.56 18.63 10.66
C GLU A 136 -13.14 19.20 10.84
N SER A 137 -12.98 20.42 11.39
CA SER A 137 -11.69 21.05 11.67
C SER A 137 -11.08 20.69 13.02
N ALA A 138 -11.85 20.07 13.91
CA ALA A 138 -11.35 19.60 15.19
C ALA A 138 -10.36 18.45 15.01
N LEU A 139 -9.23 18.52 15.71
CA LEU A 139 -8.26 17.44 15.84
C LEU A 139 -8.34 16.90 17.26
N PHE A 140 -8.73 15.64 17.40
CA PHE A 140 -8.81 14.95 18.69
C PHE A 140 -7.49 14.22 18.96
N GLU A 141 -7.59 12.96 19.38
CA GLU A 141 -6.46 12.08 19.52
C GLU A 141 -5.94 11.62 18.16
N VAL A 142 -4.63 11.45 18.10
CA VAL A 142 -3.89 11.07 16.91
C VAL A 142 -3.31 9.69 17.15
N PHE A 143 -3.59 8.77 16.24
CA PHE A 143 -3.18 7.38 16.33
C PHE A 143 -2.31 6.99 15.13
N HIS A 144 -1.52 5.94 15.32
CA HIS A 144 -0.89 5.23 14.22
C HIS A 144 -1.91 4.29 13.57
N PHE A 145 -1.72 4.01 12.28
CA PHE A 145 -2.50 2.98 11.60
C PHE A 145 -2.06 1.60 12.11
N ASP A 146 -3.02 0.86 12.64
CA ASP A 146 -2.82 -0.49 13.16
C ASP A 146 -3.04 -1.53 12.03
N PRO A 147 -2.04 -2.36 11.69
CA PRO A 147 -2.20 -3.44 10.72
C PRO A 147 -3.31 -4.42 11.09
N GLU A 148 -3.53 -4.71 12.38
CA GLU A 148 -4.59 -5.62 12.82
C GLU A 148 -5.99 -5.06 12.56
N ALA A 149 -6.12 -3.73 12.49
CA ALA A 149 -7.36 -3.04 12.17
C ALA A 149 -7.68 -3.03 10.65
N PHE A 150 -6.78 -3.53 9.80
CA PHE A 150 -6.96 -3.60 8.35
C PHE A 150 -7.12 -5.05 7.88
N VAL A 151 -8.35 -5.45 7.59
CA VAL A 151 -8.70 -6.86 7.33
C VAL A 151 -9.42 -6.96 6.00
N ASN A 152 -9.04 -7.92 5.15
CA ASN A 152 -9.64 -8.11 3.82
C ASN A 152 -9.67 -6.80 3.01
N GLY A 153 -8.60 -6.03 3.14
CA GLY A 153 -8.33 -4.75 2.48
C GLY A 153 -9.33 -3.62 2.70
N HIS A 154 -9.89 -3.57 3.92
CA HIS A 154 -10.60 -2.40 4.45
C HIS A 154 -10.36 -2.25 5.95
N TRP A 155 -10.64 -1.06 6.49
CA TRP A 155 -10.56 -0.81 7.94
C TRP A 155 -11.74 -1.46 8.65
N GLN A 156 -11.54 -2.10 9.81
CA GLN A 156 -12.60 -2.81 10.55
C GLN A 156 -13.82 -1.94 10.91
N CYS A 157 -13.67 -0.60 10.96
CA CYS A 157 -14.74 0.35 11.22
C CYS A 157 -15.41 0.91 9.96
N GLU A 158 -15.06 0.41 8.78
CA GLU A 158 -15.54 0.85 7.48
C GLU A 158 -16.07 -0.35 6.67
N THR A 159 -16.81 -0.05 5.61
CA THR A 159 -17.11 -1.00 4.54
C THR A 159 -16.00 -0.96 3.49
N VAL A 160 -15.86 -2.03 2.71
CA VAL A 160 -14.92 -2.08 1.58
C VAL A 160 -15.16 -0.90 0.62
N GLU A 161 -16.43 -0.55 0.37
CA GLU A 161 -16.81 0.57 -0.48
C GLU A 161 -16.36 1.92 0.09
N GLN A 162 -16.46 2.12 1.41
CA GLN A 162 -16.00 3.34 2.07
C GLN A 162 -14.49 3.50 1.94
N THR A 163 -13.73 2.46 2.30
CA THR A 163 -12.27 2.48 2.17
C THR A 163 -11.83 2.71 0.71
N ARG A 164 -12.52 2.09 -0.25
CA ARG A 164 -12.29 2.34 -1.69
C ARG A 164 -12.61 3.76 -2.10
N SER A 165 -13.68 4.35 -1.57
CA SER A 165 -14.10 5.71 -1.90
C SER A 165 -13.06 6.76 -1.49
N ALA A 166 -12.34 6.54 -0.38
CA ALA A 166 -11.26 7.40 0.07
C ALA A 166 -10.10 7.48 -0.93
N VAL A 167 -9.91 6.43 -1.74
CA VAL A 167 -8.91 6.36 -2.81
C VAL A 167 -9.46 6.83 -4.16
N ALA A 168 -10.64 6.35 -4.54
CA ALA A 168 -11.21 6.59 -5.86
C ALA A 168 -11.78 8.02 -6.02
N THR A 169 -12.34 8.57 -4.95
CA THR A 169 -12.97 9.89 -4.90
C THR A 169 -12.58 10.59 -3.59
N PRO A 170 -11.29 10.94 -3.42
CA PRO A 170 -10.78 11.44 -2.16
C PRO A 170 -11.44 12.77 -1.78
N VAL A 171 -11.93 12.84 -0.54
CA VAL A 171 -12.51 14.06 0.05
C VAL A 171 -11.52 14.62 1.06
N PHE A 172 -11.13 15.87 0.87
CA PHE A 172 -10.19 16.56 1.74
C PHE A 172 -10.90 17.60 2.60
N ILE A 173 -10.54 17.62 3.88
CA ILE A 173 -11.03 18.54 4.89
C ILE A 173 -9.83 19.31 5.48
N ARG A 174 -10.10 20.42 6.17
CA ARG A 174 -9.06 21.16 6.90
C ARG A 174 -8.91 20.53 8.27
#